data_AF-R7KJQ2-F1
#
_entry.id   AF-R7KJQ2-F1
#
_cell.length_a   1.000
_cell.length_b   1.000
_cell.length_c   1.000
_cell.angle_alpha   90.00
_cell.angle_beta   90.00
_cell.angle_gamma   90.00
#
_symmetry.space_group_name_H-M   'P 1'
#
loop_
_entity.id
_entity.type
_entity.pdbx_description
1 polymer ?
#
loop_
_entity_poly.entity_id
_entity_poly.type
_entity_poly.pdbx_seq_one_letter_code
_entity_poly.pdbx_strand_id
1 'polypeptide(L)'
;MSMYTSDQEKYSNTPTSEEVIAGVELRNAKRKSRWPAYCDVAQSVTGLLLGLFLFCHMAFTSSIQLGKDVFWNLVAFSGGYPIDGEEHAWMHVVLIGAITLLVIIHALMALRRFPTSYRMFHNIKSQYQFIAHRDTTLWIVQIVTAVILTGMVFPHVTPMLLDPHAIGPNLSSVHTYHNGLLWTFVFLVATELHGMIGLYRLCVKWDVFAGNREALRKIMYCVVVLMIACGSMTMWTYYSNGKALVESGEPIVKYEPVNNWWK
;
A
#
# COMPACT_ATOMS: atom_id res chain seq x y z
N MET A 1 -53.53 -2.98 7.67
CA MET A 1 -52.11 -3.23 7.35
C MET A 1 -51.47 -1.86 7.12
N SER A 2 -50.47 -1.50 7.94
CA SER A 2 -50.04 -0.12 8.22
C SER A 2 -49.69 0.74 6.99
N MET A 3 -50.36 1.88 6.85
CA MET A 3 -50.18 2.93 5.84
C MET A 3 -49.21 4.00 6.37
N TYR A 4 -47.98 3.61 6.70
CA TYR A 4 -46.90 4.54 7.05
C TYR A 4 -45.57 4.04 6.47
N THR A 5 -45.52 3.93 5.14
CA THR A 5 -44.27 3.90 4.38
C THR A 5 -43.64 5.27 4.56
N SER A 6 -42.49 5.37 5.22
CA SER A 6 -41.89 6.66 5.57
C SER A 6 -41.69 7.53 4.33
N ASP A 7 -41.87 8.86 4.44
CA ASP A 7 -41.63 9.79 3.31
C ASP A 7 -40.22 9.63 2.71
N GLN A 8 -39.26 9.13 3.49
CA GLN A 8 -37.92 8.75 3.02
C GLN A 8 -37.95 7.67 1.92
N GLU A 9 -38.87 6.71 1.97
CA GLU A 9 -38.99 5.69 0.91
C GLU A 9 -39.61 6.27 -0.36
N LYS A 10 -40.57 7.19 -0.23
CA LYS A 10 -41.27 7.83 -1.35
C LYS A 10 -40.35 8.75 -2.16
N TYR A 11 -39.38 9.41 -1.54
CA TYR A 11 -38.39 10.25 -2.22
C TYR A 11 -37.01 9.59 -2.34
N SER A 12 -36.92 8.28 -2.08
CA SER A 12 -35.63 7.57 -2.09
C SER A 12 -34.97 7.54 -3.47
N ASN A 13 -35.76 7.63 -4.56
CA ASN A 13 -35.26 7.61 -5.93
C ASN A 13 -36.08 8.51 -6.85
N THR A 14 -35.40 9.15 -7.79
CA THR A 14 -36.04 9.87 -8.90
C THR A 14 -36.21 8.89 -10.06
N PRO A 15 -37.43 8.65 -10.56
CA PRO A 15 -37.65 7.80 -11.72
C PRO A 15 -36.93 8.38 -12.95
N THR A 16 -36.38 7.49 -13.76
CA THR A 16 -35.82 7.84 -15.06
C THR A 16 -36.91 8.35 -16.01
N SER A 17 -36.54 9.06 -17.08
CA SER A 17 -37.50 9.57 -18.07
C SER A 17 -38.40 8.47 -18.65
N GLU A 18 -37.87 7.27 -18.86
CA GLU A 18 -38.62 6.11 -19.34
C GLU A 18 -39.60 5.57 -18.29
N GLU A 19 -39.19 5.49 -17.01
CA GLU A 19 -40.04 5.08 -15.90
C GLU A 19 -41.18 6.09 -15.66
N VAL A 20 -40.92 7.40 -15.85
CA VAL A 20 -41.96 8.43 -15.79
C VAL A 20 -42.99 8.25 -16.91
N ILE A 21 -42.54 8.00 -18.15
CA ILE A 21 -43.43 7.74 -19.30
C ILE A 21 -44.24 6.45 -19.09
N ALA A 22 -43.65 5.44 -18.44
CA ALA A 22 -44.31 4.18 -18.10
C ALA A 22 -45.23 4.27 -16.86
N GLY A 23 -45.40 5.45 -16.25
CA GLY A 23 -46.30 5.66 -15.11
C GLY A 23 -45.78 5.06 -13.79
N VAL A 24 -44.47 4.81 -13.67
CA VAL A 24 -43.85 4.30 -12.44
C VAL A 24 -43.88 5.41 -11.39
N GLU A 25 -44.68 5.20 -10.34
CA GLU A 25 -44.74 6.10 -9.20
C GLU A 25 -43.40 6.15 -8.44
N LEU A 26 -43.13 7.27 -7.75
CA LEU A 26 -41.86 7.48 -7.01
C LEU A 26 -41.51 6.35 -6.03
N ARG A 27 -42.52 5.69 -5.43
CA ARG A 27 -42.35 4.54 -4.54
C ARG A 27 -41.86 3.26 -5.23
N ASN A 28 -42.08 3.15 -6.55
CA ASN A 28 -41.76 2.01 -7.38
C ASN A 28 -40.53 2.26 -8.27
N ALA A 29 -39.95 3.48 -8.22
CA ALA A 29 -38.76 3.84 -8.99
C ALA A 29 -37.57 2.95 -8.61
N LYS A 30 -36.86 2.41 -9.62
CA LYS A 30 -35.76 1.47 -9.38
C LYS A 30 -34.64 2.13 -8.57
N ARG A 31 -34.23 1.48 -7.48
CA ARG A 31 -33.13 1.98 -6.64
C ARG A 31 -31.81 1.99 -7.42
N LYS A 32 -31.00 3.04 -7.21
CA LYS A 32 -29.64 3.09 -7.76
C LYS A 32 -28.79 1.93 -7.21
N SER A 33 -27.91 1.41 -8.05
CA SER A 33 -26.98 0.33 -7.68
C SER A 33 -26.09 0.74 -6.50
N ARG A 34 -25.88 -0.18 -5.55
CA ARG A 34 -24.99 0.00 -4.40
C ARG A 34 -23.51 -0.28 -4.73
N TRP A 35 -23.22 -0.82 -5.91
CA TRP A 35 -21.86 -1.15 -6.35
C TRP A 35 -20.86 0.01 -6.23
N PRO A 36 -21.17 1.25 -6.63
CA PRO A 36 -20.23 2.37 -6.47
C PRO A 36 -19.82 2.61 -5.01
N ALA A 37 -20.75 2.43 -4.07
CA ALA A 37 -20.47 2.56 -2.64
C ALA A 37 -19.57 1.42 -2.15
N TYR A 38 -19.86 0.17 -2.53
CA TYR A 38 -18.99 -0.97 -2.19
C TYR A 38 -17.59 -0.81 -2.74
N CYS A 39 -17.43 -0.37 -3.99
CA CYS A 39 -16.11 -0.13 -4.56
C CYS A 39 -15.37 1.03 -3.88
N ASP A 40 -16.07 2.05 -3.37
CA ASP A 40 -15.45 3.16 -2.64
C ASP A 40 -14.99 2.75 -1.22
N VAL A 41 -15.77 1.89 -0.56
CA VAL A 41 -15.38 1.26 0.71
C VAL A 41 -14.22 0.29 0.49
N ALA A 42 -14.29 -0.57 -0.52
CA ALA A 42 -13.23 -1.52 -0.85
C ALA A 42 -11.90 -0.81 -1.16
N GLN A 43 -11.92 0.28 -1.93
CA GLN A 43 -10.74 1.11 -2.20
C GLN A 43 -10.13 1.65 -0.88
N SER A 44 -10.99 2.08 0.03
CA SER A 44 -10.61 2.69 1.32
C SER A 44 -10.02 1.66 2.28
N VAL A 45 -10.68 0.50 2.43
CA VAL A 45 -10.27 -0.58 3.34
C VAL A 45 -8.98 -1.23 2.85
N THR A 46 -8.88 -1.56 1.56
CA THR A 46 -7.63 -2.12 1.00
C THR A 46 -6.47 -1.15 1.14
N GLY A 47 -6.70 0.16 0.90
CA GLY A 47 -5.68 1.19 1.10
C GLY A 47 -5.24 1.33 2.56
N LEU A 48 -6.17 1.20 3.52
CA LEU A 48 -5.85 1.19 4.94
C LEU A 48 -4.99 -0.01 5.32
N LEU A 49 -5.41 -1.22 4.93
CA LEU A 49 -4.68 -2.46 5.23
C LEU A 49 -3.26 -2.43 4.64
N LEU A 50 -3.11 -1.96 3.39
CA LEU A 50 -1.80 -1.80 2.76
C LEU A 50 -0.96 -0.73 3.46
N GLY A 51 -1.55 0.41 3.85
CA GLY A 51 -0.84 1.45 4.61
C GLY A 51 -0.33 0.95 5.95
N LEU A 52 -1.14 0.19 6.70
CA LEU A 52 -0.72 -0.45 7.95
C LEU A 52 0.36 -1.51 7.72
N PHE A 53 0.21 -2.32 6.67
CA PHE A 53 1.22 -3.29 6.26
C PHE A 53 2.56 -2.60 5.99
N LEU A 54 2.58 -1.44 5.31
CA LEU A 54 3.81 -0.70 5.04
C LEU A 54 4.52 -0.27 6.32
N PHE A 55 3.81 0.19 7.36
CA PHE A 55 4.44 0.47 8.66
C PHE A 55 5.10 -0.76 9.27
N CYS A 56 4.39 -1.89 9.30
CA CYS A 56 4.92 -3.15 9.81
C CYS A 56 6.11 -3.64 8.97
N HIS A 57 6.01 -3.53 7.64
CA HIS A 57 7.03 -3.91 6.68
C HIS A 57 8.31 -3.08 6.88
N MET A 58 8.19 -1.77 7.03
CA MET A 58 9.34 -0.90 7.26
C MET A 58 10.00 -1.18 8.61
N ALA A 59 9.23 -1.41 9.68
CA ALA A 59 9.78 -1.82 10.97
C ALA A 59 10.48 -3.18 10.89
N PHE A 60 9.88 -4.15 10.20
CA PHE A 60 10.42 -5.49 10.04
C PHE A 60 11.72 -5.49 9.24
N THR A 61 11.73 -4.87 8.06
CA THR A 61 12.91 -4.83 7.19
C THR A 61 14.05 -3.98 7.74
N SER A 62 13.73 -2.91 8.49
CA SER A 62 14.73 -2.04 9.13
C SER A 62 15.41 -2.66 10.34
N SER A 63 14.88 -3.76 10.88
CA SER A 63 15.50 -4.48 12.00
C SER A 63 16.93 -4.96 11.71
N ILE A 64 17.31 -5.11 10.43
CA ILE A 64 18.69 -5.41 10.03
C ILE A 64 19.70 -4.36 10.51
N GLN A 65 19.26 -3.12 10.74
CA GLN A 65 20.11 -2.06 11.30
C GLN A 65 20.52 -2.35 12.75
N LEU A 66 19.72 -3.14 13.48
CA LEU A 66 20.05 -3.61 14.82
C LEU A 66 20.98 -4.84 14.80
N GLY A 67 21.09 -5.51 13.65
CA GLY A 67 21.95 -6.66 13.43
C GLY A 67 21.33 -7.70 12.50
N LYS A 68 22.18 -8.46 11.81
CA LYS A 68 21.74 -9.58 10.94
C LYS A 68 20.99 -10.65 11.74
N ASP A 69 21.42 -10.92 12.96
CA ASP A 69 20.75 -11.87 13.87
C ASP A 69 19.33 -11.42 14.24
N VAL A 70 19.12 -10.13 14.50
CA VAL A 70 17.80 -9.60 14.84
C VAL A 70 16.83 -9.78 13.67
N PHE A 71 17.26 -9.41 12.46
CA PHE A 71 16.45 -9.61 11.26
C PHE A 71 16.17 -11.11 11.00
N TRP A 72 17.18 -11.97 11.13
CA TRP A 72 17.01 -13.41 10.98
C TRP A 72 15.98 -13.97 11.97
N ASN A 73 16.05 -13.59 13.25
CA ASN A 73 15.12 -14.10 14.26
C ASN A 73 13.68 -13.65 14.01
N LEU A 74 13.47 -12.43 13.50
CA LEU A 74 12.15 -11.94 13.10
C LEU A 74 11.61 -12.67 11.86
N VAL A 75 12.48 -12.99 10.89
CA VAL A 75 12.12 -13.85 9.77
C VAL A 75 11.70 -15.22 10.25
N ALA A 76 12.49 -15.85 11.14
CA ALA A 76 12.15 -17.13 11.75
C ALA A 76 10.81 -17.08 12.52
N PHE A 77 10.58 -16.03 13.32
CA PHE A 77 9.31 -15.81 14.01
C PHE A 77 8.11 -15.80 13.06
N SER A 78 8.20 -14.99 11.99
CA SER A 78 7.14 -14.88 10.98
C SER A 78 6.98 -16.15 10.14
N GLY A 79 8.03 -16.95 10.03
CA GLY A 79 8.06 -18.24 9.35
C GLY A 79 7.70 -19.42 10.25
N GLY A 80 7.05 -19.20 11.40
CA GLY A 80 6.50 -20.29 12.22
C GLY A 80 7.49 -21.03 13.11
N TYR A 81 8.75 -20.61 13.17
CA TYR A 81 9.77 -21.23 14.03
C TYR A 81 9.34 -21.40 15.51
N PRO A 82 8.54 -20.51 16.13
CA PRO A 82 8.07 -20.71 17.51
C PRO A 82 7.13 -21.91 17.72
N ILE A 83 6.60 -22.53 16.65
CA ILE A 83 5.63 -23.61 16.73
C ILE A 83 6.33 -24.95 16.99
N ASP A 84 7.37 -25.26 16.23
CA ASP A 84 8.04 -26.56 16.22
C ASP A 84 9.57 -26.47 16.03
N GLY A 85 10.13 -25.27 15.94
CA GLY A 85 11.57 -25.06 15.74
C GLY A 85 12.03 -25.17 14.28
N GLU A 86 11.11 -25.26 13.32
CA GLU A 86 11.42 -25.37 11.89
C GLU A 86 10.93 -24.17 11.08
N GLU A 87 11.51 -23.94 9.91
CA GLU A 87 11.11 -22.87 8.99
C GLU A 87 9.91 -23.31 8.12
N HIS A 88 8.75 -22.69 8.34
CA HIS A 88 7.54 -22.87 7.55
C HIS A 88 7.43 -21.83 6.44
N ALA A 89 8.19 -22.01 5.35
CA ALA A 89 8.19 -21.08 4.24
C ALA A 89 6.80 -20.85 3.59
N TRP A 90 5.89 -21.81 3.70
CA TRP A 90 4.50 -21.65 3.24
C TRP A 90 3.76 -20.51 3.95
N MET A 91 4.12 -20.19 5.21
CA MET A 91 3.52 -19.07 5.96
C MET A 91 3.88 -17.73 5.31
N HIS A 92 5.13 -17.56 4.86
CA HIS A 92 5.53 -16.39 4.09
C HIS A 92 4.78 -16.31 2.77
N VAL A 93 4.65 -17.42 2.04
CA VAL A 93 3.90 -17.45 0.77
C VAL A 93 2.43 -17.06 0.97
N VAL A 94 1.78 -17.58 2.01
CA VAL A 94 0.38 -17.22 2.33
C VAL A 94 0.26 -15.73 2.66
N LEU A 95 1.15 -15.19 3.50
CA LEU A 95 1.16 -13.78 3.86
C LEU A 95 1.40 -12.89 2.63
N ILE A 96 2.47 -13.14 1.88
CA ILE A 96 2.84 -12.34 0.71
C ILE A 96 1.78 -12.49 -0.39
N GLY A 97 1.19 -13.67 -0.57
CA GLY A 97 0.09 -13.91 -1.49
C GLY A 97 -1.17 -13.12 -1.12
N ALA A 98 -1.52 -13.06 0.17
CA ALA A 98 -2.63 -12.25 0.66
C ALA A 98 -2.37 -10.74 0.44
N ILE A 99 -1.16 -10.25 0.73
CA ILE A 99 -0.79 -8.85 0.45
C ILE A 99 -0.80 -8.55 -1.05
N THR A 100 -0.33 -9.47 -1.89
CA THR A 100 -0.35 -9.33 -3.36
C THR A 100 -1.79 -9.23 -3.87
N LEU A 101 -2.70 -10.05 -3.35
CA LEU A 101 -4.12 -9.95 -3.68
C LEU A 101 -4.71 -8.60 -3.24
N LEU A 102 -4.37 -8.12 -2.03
CA LEU A 102 -4.80 -6.79 -1.57
C LEU A 102 -4.29 -5.67 -2.49
N VAL A 103 -3.04 -5.73 -2.95
CA VAL A 103 -2.49 -4.79 -3.93
C VAL A 103 -3.31 -4.81 -5.22
N ILE A 104 -3.61 -5.98 -5.76
CA ILE A 104 -4.39 -6.11 -7.00
C ILE A 104 -5.79 -5.51 -6.83
N ILE A 105 -6.49 -5.86 -5.75
CA ILE A 105 -7.83 -5.31 -5.47
C ILE A 105 -7.74 -3.79 -5.28
N HIS A 106 -6.76 -3.30 -4.53
CA HIS A 106 -6.55 -1.87 -4.31
C HIS A 106 -6.33 -1.13 -5.63
N ALA A 107 -5.42 -1.63 -6.47
CA ALA A 107 -5.12 -1.07 -7.78
C ALA A 107 -6.38 -1.00 -8.65
N LEU A 108 -7.10 -2.11 -8.84
CA LEU A 108 -8.32 -2.15 -9.64
C LEU A 108 -9.38 -1.16 -9.15
N MET A 109 -9.56 -1.03 -7.84
CA MET A 109 -10.52 -0.09 -7.27
C MET A 109 -10.07 1.37 -7.42
N ALA A 110 -8.77 1.64 -7.29
CA ALA A 110 -8.18 2.96 -7.39
C ALA A 110 -8.02 3.45 -8.84
N LEU A 111 -7.85 2.55 -9.82
CA LEU A 111 -7.71 2.87 -11.24
C LEU A 111 -8.90 3.70 -11.77
N ARG A 112 -10.09 3.50 -11.21
CA ARG A 112 -11.31 4.29 -11.53
C ARG A 112 -11.17 5.79 -11.24
N ARG A 113 -10.15 6.21 -10.49
CA ARG A 113 -9.87 7.61 -10.16
C ARG A 113 -8.87 8.27 -11.12
N PHE A 114 -8.27 7.50 -12.04
CA PHE A 114 -7.32 8.03 -13.01
C PHE A 114 -8.01 8.80 -14.15
N PRO A 115 -7.32 9.79 -14.75
CA PRO A 115 -7.78 10.41 -15.97
C PRO A 115 -7.81 9.41 -17.12
N THR A 116 -9.01 9.19 -17.69
CA THR A 116 -9.25 8.22 -18.76
C THR A 116 -9.13 8.82 -20.17
N SER A 117 -8.93 10.14 -20.27
CA SER A 117 -8.77 10.82 -21.56
C SER A 117 -7.76 11.96 -21.48
N TYR A 118 -7.16 12.30 -22.62
CA TYR A 118 -6.25 13.43 -22.74
C TYR A 118 -6.91 14.75 -22.31
N ARG A 119 -8.17 14.98 -22.71
CA ARG A 119 -8.93 16.18 -22.32
C ARG A 119 -9.09 16.29 -20.80
N MET A 120 -9.43 15.19 -20.13
CA MET A 120 -9.55 15.16 -18.67
C MET A 120 -8.21 15.45 -17.99
N PHE A 121 -7.13 14.82 -18.47
CA PHE A 121 -5.78 15.08 -17.97
C PHE A 121 -5.36 16.55 -18.15
N HIS A 122 -5.57 17.11 -19.34
CA HIS A 122 -5.28 18.50 -19.65
C HIS A 122 -6.05 19.46 -18.71
N ASN A 123 -7.35 19.23 -18.51
CA ASN A 123 -8.18 20.06 -17.64
C ASN A 123 -7.73 20.00 -16.17
N ILE A 124 -7.44 18.79 -15.66
CA ILE A 124 -6.91 18.60 -14.31
C ILE A 124 -5.58 19.33 -14.16
N LYS A 125 -4.67 19.20 -15.13
CA LYS A 125 -3.37 19.86 -15.11
C LYS A 125 -3.51 21.38 -15.08
N SER A 126 -4.35 21.93 -15.95
CA SER A 126 -4.63 23.37 -16.01
C SER A 126 -5.19 23.89 -14.68
N GLN A 127 -6.18 23.20 -14.11
CA GLN A 127 -6.79 23.59 -12.84
C GLN A 127 -5.81 23.50 -11.66
N TYR A 128 -5.01 22.44 -11.61
CA TYR A 128 -3.98 22.25 -10.58
C TYR A 128 -2.96 23.40 -10.60
N GLN A 129 -2.49 23.77 -11.79
CA GLN A 129 -1.54 24.88 -11.97
C GLN A 129 -2.15 26.24 -11.60
N PHE A 130 -3.45 26.42 -11.82
CA PHE A 130 -4.16 27.67 -11.49
C PHE A 130 -4.44 27.85 -10.00
N ILE A 131 -4.98 26.82 -9.33
CA ILE A 131 -5.44 26.94 -7.92
C ILE A 131 -4.27 26.84 -6.93
N ALA A 132 -3.20 26.11 -7.28
CA ALA A 132 -2.06 25.83 -6.38
C ALA A 132 -2.47 25.31 -4.98
N HIS A 133 -3.55 24.53 -4.90
CA HIS A 133 -4.06 23.98 -3.65
C HIS A 133 -3.26 22.75 -3.20
N ARG A 134 -2.87 22.72 -1.92
CA ARG A 134 -1.97 21.69 -1.37
C ARG A 134 -2.57 20.28 -1.45
N ASP A 135 -3.82 20.08 -1.05
CA ASP A 135 -4.41 18.72 -1.08
C ASP A 135 -4.61 18.22 -2.51
N THR A 136 -4.88 19.12 -3.47
CA THR A 136 -4.95 18.80 -4.90
C THR A 136 -3.58 18.38 -5.42
N THR A 137 -2.52 19.06 -4.98
CA THR A 137 -1.12 18.69 -5.27
C THR A 137 -0.79 17.28 -4.77
N LEU A 138 -1.14 16.99 -3.52
CA LEU A 138 -0.93 15.67 -2.91
C LEU A 138 -1.66 14.55 -3.66
N TRP A 139 -2.84 14.85 -4.20
CA TRP A 139 -3.57 13.90 -5.05
C TRP A 139 -2.84 13.64 -6.38
N ILE A 140 -2.26 14.66 -7.02
CA ILE A 140 -1.42 14.48 -8.22
C ILE A 140 -0.18 13.64 -7.91
N VAL A 141 0.51 13.90 -6.78
CA VAL A 141 1.66 13.09 -6.33
C VAL A 141 1.26 11.62 -6.19
N GLN A 142 0.07 11.34 -5.68
CA GLN A 142 -0.41 9.97 -5.59
C GLN A 142 -0.66 9.29 -6.93
N ILE A 143 -1.15 10.02 -7.95
CA ILE A 143 -1.28 9.47 -9.30
C ILE A 143 0.10 9.13 -9.85
N VAL A 144 1.07 10.03 -9.73
CA VAL A 144 2.43 9.81 -10.23
C VAL A 144 3.07 8.61 -9.55
N THR A 145 3.01 8.54 -8.22
CA THR A 145 3.55 7.41 -7.45
C THR A 145 2.82 6.10 -7.77
N ALA A 146 1.49 6.12 -7.97
CA ALA A 146 0.75 4.91 -8.35
C ALA A 146 1.19 4.35 -9.72
N VAL A 147 1.49 5.22 -10.69
CA VAL A 147 2.06 4.79 -11.99
C VAL A 147 3.42 4.12 -11.79
N ILE A 148 4.29 4.71 -10.98
CA ILE A 148 5.60 4.14 -10.65
C ILE A 148 5.44 2.77 -9.97
N LEU A 149 4.57 2.69 -8.95
CA LEU A 149 4.33 1.46 -8.18
C LEU A 149 3.75 0.33 -9.03
N THR A 150 2.94 0.64 -10.05
CA THR A 150 2.41 -0.36 -10.98
C THR A 150 3.54 -1.14 -11.68
N GLY A 151 4.67 -0.46 -11.97
CA GLY A 151 5.83 -1.10 -12.59
C GLY A 151 6.80 -1.76 -11.61
N MET A 152 6.76 -1.41 -10.33
CA MET A 152 7.80 -1.80 -9.36
C MET A 152 7.33 -2.78 -8.28
N VAL A 153 6.04 -2.76 -7.91
CA VAL A 153 5.51 -3.63 -6.85
C VAL A 153 5.60 -5.10 -7.23
N PHE A 154 5.24 -5.47 -8.46
CA PHE A 154 5.29 -6.88 -8.87
C PHE A 154 6.72 -7.43 -8.88
N PRO A 155 7.71 -6.78 -9.52
CA PRO A 155 9.11 -7.18 -9.41
C PRO A 155 9.63 -7.28 -7.96
N HIS A 156 9.12 -6.44 -7.05
CA HIS A 156 9.49 -6.51 -5.64
C HIS A 156 8.96 -7.78 -4.94
N VAL A 157 7.69 -8.14 -5.16
CA VAL A 157 7.05 -9.27 -4.46
C VAL A 157 7.33 -10.63 -5.11
N THR A 158 7.63 -10.67 -6.41
CA THR A 158 7.81 -11.92 -7.16
C THR A 158 8.92 -12.81 -6.56
N PRO A 159 10.14 -12.31 -6.27
CA PRO A 159 11.19 -13.14 -5.67
C PRO A 159 10.78 -13.73 -4.32
N MET A 160 10.05 -12.96 -3.51
CA MET A 160 9.60 -13.42 -2.19
C MET A 160 8.50 -14.49 -2.27
N LEU A 161 7.70 -14.49 -3.34
CA LEU A 161 6.69 -15.52 -3.60
C LEU A 161 7.30 -16.82 -4.17
N LEU A 162 8.29 -16.68 -5.05
CA LEU A 162 8.87 -17.81 -5.77
C LEU A 162 10.00 -18.49 -5.00
N ASP A 163 10.70 -17.75 -4.16
CA ASP A 163 11.76 -18.25 -3.28
C ASP A 163 11.63 -17.66 -1.87
N PRO A 164 10.63 -18.09 -1.09
CA PRO A 164 10.42 -17.61 0.28
C PRO A 164 11.60 -17.93 1.21
N HIS A 165 12.39 -18.96 0.93
CA HIS A 165 13.56 -19.33 1.73
C HIS A 165 14.72 -18.34 1.59
N ALA A 166 14.71 -17.50 0.55
CA ALA A 166 15.67 -16.42 0.34
C ALA A 166 15.39 -15.17 1.19
N ILE A 167 14.29 -15.14 1.94
CA ILE A 167 14.03 -14.08 2.90
C ILE A 167 15.01 -14.26 4.07
N GLY A 168 15.94 -13.30 4.23
CA GLY A 168 16.96 -13.36 5.26
C GLY A 168 18.13 -12.42 4.99
N PRO A 169 19.04 -12.23 5.97
CA PRO A 169 20.03 -11.15 5.92
C PRO A 169 20.90 -11.15 4.67
N ASN A 170 21.47 -12.30 4.27
CA ASN A 170 22.41 -12.37 3.15
C ASN A 170 21.69 -12.27 1.80
N LEU A 171 20.73 -13.14 1.52
CA LEU A 171 20.07 -13.24 0.22
C LEU A 171 19.23 -11.99 -0.09
N SER A 172 18.55 -11.40 0.90
CA SER A 172 17.86 -10.11 0.72
C SER A 172 18.82 -8.94 0.47
N SER A 173 20.02 -8.97 1.04
CA SER A 173 21.07 -7.96 0.78
C SER A 173 21.63 -8.07 -0.65
N VAL A 174 21.90 -9.29 -1.11
CA VAL A 174 22.38 -9.55 -2.47
C VAL A 174 21.33 -9.18 -3.51
N HIS A 175 20.07 -9.51 -3.26
CA HIS A 175 18.94 -9.08 -4.10
C HIS A 175 18.87 -7.54 -4.21
N THR A 176 19.01 -6.83 -3.08
CA THR A 176 19.03 -5.36 -3.07
C THR A 176 20.23 -4.78 -3.82
N TYR A 177 21.40 -5.40 -3.69
CA TYR A 177 22.61 -5.02 -4.42
C TYR A 177 22.41 -5.13 -5.94
N HIS A 178 21.86 -6.25 -6.43
CA HIS A 178 21.63 -6.48 -7.85
C HIS A 178 20.52 -5.60 -8.45
N ASN A 179 19.46 -5.31 -7.70
CA ASN A 179 18.44 -4.34 -8.14
C ASN A 179 18.99 -2.91 -8.22
N GLY A 180 20.00 -2.61 -7.41
CA GLY A 180 20.67 -1.33 -7.37
C GLY A 180 20.00 -0.29 -6.46
N LEU A 181 20.79 0.68 -6.02
CA LEU A 181 20.36 1.73 -5.10
C LEU A 181 19.28 2.63 -5.70
N LEU A 182 19.41 3.01 -6.98
CA LEU A 182 18.45 3.92 -7.61
C LEU A 182 17.05 3.29 -7.68
N TRP A 183 16.97 2.03 -8.09
CA TRP A 183 15.70 1.30 -8.14
C TRP A 183 15.07 1.22 -6.74
N THR A 184 15.86 0.81 -5.74
CA THR A 184 15.36 0.66 -4.38
C THR A 184 14.92 2.00 -3.78
N PHE A 185 15.66 3.08 -4.05
CA PHE A 185 15.34 4.42 -3.56
C PHE A 185 14.06 4.98 -4.19
N VAL A 186 13.90 4.83 -5.51
CA VAL A 186 12.67 5.25 -6.21
C VAL A 186 11.47 4.47 -5.68
N PHE A 187 11.62 3.15 -5.47
CA PHE A 187 10.55 2.32 -4.93
C PHE A 187 10.16 2.72 -3.51
N LEU A 188 11.16 2.97 -2.64
CA LEU A 188 10.96 3.47 -1.29
C LEU A 188 10.18 4.79 -1.30
N VAL A 189 10.68 5.80 -2.01
CA VAL A 189 10.05 7.14 -2.03
C VAL A 189 8.64 7.07 -2.61
N ALA A 190 8.43 6.31 -3.69
CA ALA A 190 7.11 6.17 -4.30
C ALA A 190 6.12 5.48 -3.35
N THR A 191 6.53 4.40 -2.69
CA THR A 191 5.67 3.63 -1.78
C THR A 191 5.31 4.45 -0.55
N GLU A 192 6.29 5.11 0.06
CA GLU A 192 6.11 5.93 1.26
C GLU A 192 5.19 7.14 1.00
N LEU A 193 5.44 7.88 -0.08
CA LEU A 193 4.59 9.00 -0.45
C LEU A 193 3.18 8.53 -0.79
N HIS A 194 3.04 7.44 -1.55
CA HIS A 194 1.74 6.91 -1.91
C HIS A 194 0.94 6.49 -0.67
N GLY A 195 1.55 5.69 0.21
CA GLY A 195 0.94 5.17 1.42
C GLY A 195 0.54 6.28 2.39
N MET A 196 1.47 7.15 2.76
CA MET A 196 1.23 8.18 3.77
C MET A 196 0.25 9.26 3.33
N ILE A 197 0.35 9.71 2.08
CA ILE A 197 -0.66 10.64 1.53
C ILE A 197 -2.03 9.95 1.48
N GLY A 198 -2.05 8.64 1.20
CA GLY A 198 -3.27 7.84 1.16
C GLY A 198 -3.96 7.78 2.51
N LEU A 199 -3.20 7.45 3.55
CA LEU A 199 -3.69 7.40 4.93
C LEU A 199 -4.17 8.77 5.42
N TYR A 200 -3.42 9.85 5.17
CA TYR A 200 -3.86 11.22 5.49
C TYR A 200 -5.23 11.53 4.85
N ARG A 201 -5.36 11.30 3.54
CA ARG A 201 -6.62 11.60 2.85
C ARG A 201 -7.74 10.65 3.25
N LEU A 202 -7.42 9.42 3.63
CA LEU A 202 -8.39 8.47 4.15
C LEU A 202 -8.97 8.96 5.49
N CYS A 203 -8.12 9.41 6.42
CA CYS A 203 -8.54 9.98 7.69
C CYS A 203 -9.45 11.21 7.49
N VAL A 204 -9.09 12.09 6.56
CA VAL A 204 -9.91 13.27 6.22
C VAL A 204 -11.22 12.88 5.52
N LYS A 205 -11.19 11.91 4.60
CA LYS A 205 -12.36 11.46 3.84
C LYS A 205 -13.44 10.87 4.74
N TRP A 206 -13.04 10.09 5.74
CA TRP A 206 -13.95 9.43 6.68
C TRP A 206 -14.11 10.19 8.00
N ASP A 207 -13.61 11.42 8.05
CA ASP A 207 -13.69 12.32 9.21
C ASP A 207 -13.31 11.66 10.55
N VAL A 208 -12.26 10.83 10.53
CA VAL A 208 -11.82 10.04 11.71
C VAL A 208 -11.39 10.95 12.85
N PHE A 209 -10.82 12.11 12.52
CA PHE A 209 -10.43 13.16 13.49
C PHE A 209 -11.10 14.48 13.09
N ALA A 210 -12.32 14.66 13.58
CA ALA A 210 -13.17 15.81 13.28
C ALA A 210 -12.40 17.14 13.36
N GLY A 211 -12.34 17.86 12.24
CA GLY A 211 -11.87 19.25 12.18
C GLY A 211 -10.35 19.50 12.26
N ASN A 212 -9.49 18.50 12.48
CA ASN A 212 -8.05 18.72 12.67
C ASN A 212 -7.17 18.39 11.44
N ARG A 213 -7.62 18.82 10.25
CA ARG A 213 -6.93 18.54 8.97
C ARG A 213 -5.49 19.05 8.93
N GLU A 214 -5.23 20.22 9.51
CA GLU A 214 -3.89 20.82 9.46
C GLU A 214 -2.88 20.02 10.30
N ALA A 215 -3.26 19.57 11.50
CA ALA A 215 -2.38 18.73 12.31
C ALA A 215 -2.12 17.39 11.63
N LEU A 216 -3.15 16.73 11.08
CA LEU A 216 -2.98 15.48 10.33
C LEU A 216 -1.99 15.64 9.17
N ARG A 217 -2.03 16.78 8.47
CA ARG A 217 -1.10 17.07 7.37
C ARG A 217 0.33 17.25 7.86
N LYS A 218 0.54 17.97 8.97
CA LYS A 218 1.87 18.14 9.58
C LYS A 218 2.45 16.80 10.05
N ILE A 219 1.62 15.98 10.69
CA ILE A 219 1.98 14.62 11.11
C ILE A 219 2.37 13.79 9.89
N MET A 220 1.55 13.78 8.83
CA MET A 220 1.86 13.08 7.59
C MET A 220 3.22 13.48 7.03
N TYR A 221 3.52 14.79 6.91
CA TYR A 221 4.83 15.23 6.41
C TYR A 221 5.98 14.79 7.31
N CYS A 222 5.83 14.91 8.63
CA CYS A 222 6.84 14.45 9.59
C CYS A 222 7.13 12.96 9.42
N VAL A 223 6.08 12.13 9.42
CA VAL A 223 6.20 10.68 9.28
C VAL A 223 6.81 10.29 7.92
N VAL A 224 6.40 10.93 6.82
CA VAL A 224 7.02 10.71 5.49
C VAL A 224 8.52 10.97 5.52
N VAL A 225 8.95 12.11 6.08
CA VAL A 225 10.38 12.45 6.12
C VAL A 225 11.15 11.44 6.97
N LEU A 226 10.61 11.05 8.13
CA LEU A 226 11.23 10.06 9.01
C LEU A 226 11.31 8.68 8.35
N MET A 227 10.23 8.20 7.74
CA MET A 227 10.20 6.90 7.08
C MET A 227 11.14 6.84 5.87
N ILE A 228 11.21 7.90 5.06
CA ILE A 228 12.17 7.97 3.95
C ILE A 228 13.61 7.99 4.47
N ALA A 229 13.90 8.72 5.55
CA ALA A 229 15.24 8.74 6.15
C ALA A 229 15.64 7.37 6.70
N CYS A 230 14.79 6.75 7.52
CA CYS A 230 15.02 5.41 8.07
C CYS A 230 15.09 4.32 6.99
N GLY A 231 14.21 4.40 5.99
CA GLY A 231 14.22 3.51 4.84
C GLY A 231 15.47 3.66 3.98
N SER A 232 16.00 4.88 3.84
CA SER A 232 17.25 5.13 3.11
C SER A 232 18.45 4.52 3.84
N MET A 233 18.50 4.62 5.17
CA MET A 233 19.53 3.94 5.97
C MET A 233 19.42 2.42 5.85
N THR A 234 18.20 1.88 5.94
CA THR A 234 17.93 0.44 5.77
C THR A 234 18.37 -0.06 4.40
N MET A 235 17.98 0.65 3.33
CA MET A 235 18.39 0.36 1.95
C MET A 235 19.91 0.35 1.83
N TRP A 236 20.59 1.34 2.41
CA TRP A 236 22.05 1.39 2.41
C TRP A 236 22.66 0.19 3.10
N THR A 237 22.14 -0.22 4.26
CA THR A 237 22.61 -1.41 5.00
C THR A 237 22.48 -2.69 4.17
N TYR A 238 21.33 -2.91 3.51
CA TYR A 238 21.17 -4.07 2.62
C TYR A 238 22.13 -4.00 1.43
N TYR A 239 22.26 -2.84 0.80
CA TYR A 239 23.16 -2.68 -0.34
C TYR A 239 24.62 -2.90 0.05
N SER A 240 25.09 -2.33 1.16
CA SER A 240 26.47 -2.48 1.63
C SER A 240 26.79 -3.92 2.01
N ASN A 241 25.86 -4.59 2.68
CA ASN A 241 26.00 -6.01 3.02
C ASN A 241 26.05 -6.88 1.76
N GLY A 242 25.20 -6.60 0.78
CA GLY A 242 25.15 -7.33 -0.49
C GLY A 242 26.42 -7.12 -1.29
N LYS A 243 26.89 -5.87 -1.39
CA LYS A 243 28.16 -5.52 -2.04
C LYS A 243 29.32 -6.31 -1.44
N ALA A 244 29.45 -6.32 -0.11
CA ALA A 244 30.53 -7.04 0.58
C ALA A 244 30.49 -8.56 0.31
N LEU A 245 29.29 -9.15 0.23
CA LEU A 245 29.11 -10.58 -0.10
C LEU A 245 29.46 -10.89 -1.55
N VAL A 246 29.13 -10.01 -2.49
CA VAL A 246 29.48 -10.22 -3.91
C VAL A 246 30.98 -10.00 -4.14
N GLU A 247 31.57 -9.01 -3.49
CA GLU A 247 33.00 -8.67 -3.62
C GLU A 247 33.93 -9.69 -2.93
N SER A 248 33.45 -10.48 -1.98
CA SER A 248 34.27 -11.53 -1.34
C SER A 248 34.61 -12.67 -2.31
N GLY A 249 33.82 -12.87 -3.37
CA GLY A 249 33.99 -13.97 -4.33
C GLY A 249 33.64 -15.36 -3.79
N GLU A 250 33.15 -15.44 -2.55
CA GLU A 250 32.69 -16.69 -1.93
C GLU A 250 31.27 -17.05 -2.40
N PRO A 251 30.89 -18.34 -2.38
CA PRO A 251 29.52 -18.74 -2.67
C PRO A 251 28.55 -18.08 -1.68
N ILE A 252 27.52 -17.43 -2.21
CA ILE A 252 26.51 -16.72 -1.41
C ILE A 252 25.62 -17.76 -0.74
N VAL A 253 25.78 -17.91 0.57
CA VAL A 253 25.02 -18.87 1.40
C VAL A 253 23.98 -18.19 2.29
N LYS A 254 22.97 -18.96 2.72
CA LYS A 254 21.99 -18.53 3.72
C LYS A 254 22.70 -18.12 5.01
N TYR A 255 22.22 -17.06 5.64
CA TYR A 255 22.83 -16.55 6.87
C TYR A 255 22.52 -17.50 8.04
N GLU A 256 23.56 -17.89 8.79
CA GLU A 256 23.42 -18.60 10.05
C GLU A 256 23.56 -17.61 11.22
N PRO A 257 22.58 -17.52 12.13
CA PRO A 257 22.60 -16.57 13.24
C PRO A 257 23.60 -16.98 14.31
N VAL A 258 24.33 -16.01 14.87
CA VAL A 258 25.18 -16.23 16.05
C VAL A 258 24.29 -16.29 17.30
N ASN A 259 23.37 -15.34 17.43
CA ASN A 259 22.34 -15.33 18.46
C ASN A 259 20.99 -15.77 17.88
N ASN A 260 20.58 -17.00 18.19
CA ASN A 260 19.27 -17.55 17.82
C ASN A 260 18.33 -17.52 19.03
N TRP A 261 17.22 -16.81 18.94
CA TRP A 261 16.23 -16.68 20.03
C TRP A 261 15.42 -17.96 20.28
N TRP A 262 15.54 -18.93 19.38
CA TRP A 262 14.71 -20.13 19.33
C TRP A 262 15.50 -21.43 19.58
N LYS A 263 16.77 -21.31 20.00
CA LYS A 263 17.64 -22.41 20.47
C LYS A 263 18.01 -22.18 21.93
#